data_AF-A0A356BYJ7-F1
#
_entry.id   AF-A0A356BYJ7-F1
#
_cell.length_a   1.000
_cell.length_b   1.000
_cell.length_c   1.000
_cell.angle_alpha   90.00
_cell.angle_beta   90.00
_cell.angle_gamma   90.00
#
_symmetry.space_group_name_H-M   'P 1'
#
loop_
_entity.id
_entity.type
_entity.pdbx_description
1 polymer ?
#
loop_
_entity_poly.entity_id
_entity_poly.type
_entity_poly.pdbx_seq_one_letter_code
_entity_poly.pdbx_strand_id
1 'polypeptide(L)' 'MTIVTPVHPMLPDERRGIMDKDGKIKHMCYAKPVTIGNDCWLGANMVVCPGVTIGDNCVIGNEVPHARRSSQAD' A
#
# COMPACT_ATOMS: atom_id res chain seq x y z
N MET A 1 4.80 8.69 1.97
CA MET A 1 3.54 8.08 1.50
C MET A 1 3.90 7.05 0.45
N THR A 2 3.30 5.87 0.51
CA THR A 2 3.54 4.79 -0.45
C THR A 2 2.21 4.27 -0.98
N ILE A 3 2.06 4.18 -2.30
CA ILE A 3 0.92 3.55 -2.95
C ILE A 3 1.40 2.22 -3.52
N VAL A 4 0.80 1.13 -3.05
CA VAL A 4 1.19 -0.24 -3.41
C VAL A 4 0.11 -0.85 -4.27
N THR A 5 0.47 -1.26 -5.48
CA THR A 5 -0.38 -2.02 -6.40
C THR A 5 0.04 -3.49 -6.57
N PRO A 6 1.31 -3.91 -6.36
CA PRO A 6 1.69 -5.31 -6.50
C PRO A 6 1.09 -6.23 -5.43
N VAL A 7 0.71 -7.43 -5.85
CA VAL A 7 0.24 -8.53 -5.01
C VAL A 7 1.02 -9.80 -5.36
N HIS A 8 1.46 -10.52 -4.34
CA HIS A 8 2.12 -11.82 -4.46
C HIS A 8 1.25 -12.94 -3.87
N PRO A 9 1.48 -14.20 -4.28
CA PRO A 9 0.88 -15.35 -3.64
C PRO A 9 1.20 -15.42 -2.15
N MET A 10 0.20 -15.75 -1.34
CA MET A 10 0.33 -15.88 0.12
C MET A 10 0.93 -17.23 0.53
N LEU A 11 0.70 -18.27 -0.28
CA LEU A 11 1.26 -19.59 -0.02
C LEU A 11 2.78 -19.59 -0.33
N PRO A 12 3.63 -20.12 0.58
CA PRO A 12 5.08 -20.11 0.40
C PRO A 12 5.57 -20.79 -0.88
N ASP A 13 4.97 -21.92 -1.25
CA ASP A 13 5.37 -22.67 -2.44
C ASP A 13 5.03 -21.90 -3.72
N GLU A 14 3.85 -21.27 -3.78
CA GLU A 14 3.44 -20.42 -4.90
C GLU A 14 4.34 -19.18 -5.08
N ARG A 15 4.80 -18.59 -3.96
CA ARG A 15 5.71 -17.43 -3.99
C ARG A 15 7.10 -17.82 -4.50
N ARG A 16 7.57 -19.02 -4.15
CA ARG A 16 8.86 -19.57 -4.62
C ARG A 16 8.82 -19.90 -6.10
N GLY A 17 7.66 -20.26 -6.63
CA GLY A 17 7.43 -20.37 -8.07
C GLY A 17 6.30 -21.33 -8.40
N ILE A 18 5.55 -21.00 -9.45
CA ILE A 18 4.48 -21.84 -9.99
C ILE A 18 4.95 -22.35 -11.35
N MET A 19 4.84 -23.65 -11.58
CA MET A 19 5.10 -24.24 -12.90
C MET A 19 3.94 -23.89 -13.83
N ASP A 20 4.24 -23.27 -14.96
CA ASP A 20 3.23 -23.02 -15.98
C ASP A 20 2.96 -24.27 -16.84
N LYS A 21 1.97 -24.16 -17.74
CA LYS A 21 1.59 -25.23 -18.67
C LYS A 21 2.73 -25.72 -19.57
N ASP A 22 3.80 -24.93 -19.72
CA ASP A 22 4.95 -25.21 -20.57
C ASP A 22 6.14 -25.75 -19.75
N GLY A 23 5.93 -26.06 -18.46
CA GLY A 23 6.94 -26.63 -17.56
C GLY A 23 7.94 -25.61 -17.01
N LYS A 24 7.70 -24.31 -17.18
CA LYS A 24 8.61 -23.25 -16.71
C LYS A 24 8.20 -22.73 -15.33
N ILE A 25 9.17 -22.50 -14.46
CA ILE A 25 8.93 -21.85 -13.16
C ILE A 25 8.69 -20.35 -13.39
N LYS A 26 7.56 -19.86 -12.90
CA LYS A 26 7.19 -18.44 -12.91
C LYS A 26 6.98 -17.91 -11.50
N HIS A 27 7.45 -16.70 -11.26
CA HIS A 27 7.13 -15.94 -10.05
C HIS A 27 5.92 -15.06 -10.34
N MET A 28 4.79 -15.37 -9.69
CA MET A 28 3.57 -14.62 -9.91
C MET A 28 3.61 -13.29 -9.16
N CYS A 29 3.30 -12.22 -9.90
CA CYS A 29 3.04 -10.90 -9.38
C CYS A 29 1.94 -10.28 -10.24
N TYR A 30 0.88 -9.79 -9.61
CA TYR A 30 -0.21 -9.12 -10.32
C TYR A 30 -0.58 -7.83 -9.60
N ALA A 31 -1.21 -6.90 -10.32
CA ALA A 31 -1.59 -5.61 -9.76
C ALA A 31 -3.08 -5.61 -9.38
N LYS A 32 -3.41 -5.03 -8.22
CA LYS A 32 -4.77 -4.54 -7.94
C LYS A 32 -4.77 -3.02 -7.97
N PRO A 33 -5.72 -2.39 -8.68
CA PRO A 33 -5.75 -0.93 -8.82
C PRO A 33 -5.97 -0.26 -7.47
N VAL A 34 -5.38 0.93 -7.30
CA VAL A 34 -5.73 1.85 -6.22
C VAL A 34 -6.46 3.02 -6.85
N THR A 35 -7.63 3.36 -6.30
CA THR A 35 -8.45 4.50 -6.76
C THR A 35 -8.47 5.56 -5.70
N ILE A 36 -8.23 6.82 -6.08
CA ILE A 36 -8.28 7.98 -5.18
C ILE A 36 -9.21 9.01 -5.83
N GLY A 37 -10.24 9.40 -5.08
CA GLY A 37 -11.20 10.42 -5.48
C GLY A 37 -10.64 11.84 -5.46
N ASN A 38 -11.52 12.80 -5.70
CA ASN A 38 -11.18 14.22 -5.72
C ASN A 38 -11.08 14.79 -4.29
N ASP A 39 -10.33 15.88 -4.15
CA ASP A 39 -10.23 16.67 -2.92
C ASP A 39 -9.86 15.86 -1.65
N CYS A 40 -9.02 14.84 -1.81
CA CYS A 40 -8.52 14.04 -0.70
C CYS A 40 -7.25 14.63 -0.07
N TRP A 41 -7.13 14.53 1.26
CA TRP A 41 -5.90 14.79 1.99
C TRP A 41 -5.31 13.51 2.56
N LEU A 42 -4.06 13.22 2.19
CA LEU A 42 -3.34 12.03 2.60
C LEU A 42 -2.12 12.43 3.44
N GLY A 43 -2.13 12.01 4.70
CA GLY A 43 -1.07 12.31 5.67
C GLY A 43 0.28 11.67 5.31
N ALA A 44 1.34 12.17 5.94
CA ALA A 44 2.68 11.61 5.81
C ALA A 44 2.74 10.13 6.24
N ASN A 45 3.77 9.37 5.85
CA ASN A 45 4.00 8.00 6.32
C ASN A 45 2.85 6.96 6.16
N MET A 46 1.83 7.25 5.34
CA MET A 46 0.77 6.27 5.04
C MET A 46 1.20 5.29 3.93
N VAL A 47 0.68 4.05 4.01
CA VAL A 47 0.72 3.05 2.93
C VAL A 47 -0.70 2.74 2.45
N VAL A 48 -0.97 2.88 1.16
CA VAL A 48 -2.23 2.46 0.52
C VAL A 48 -2.03 1.10 -0.13
N CYS A 49 -2.79 0.11 0.30
CA CYS A 49 -2.66 -1.28 -0.15
C CYS A 49 -3.34 -1.53 -1.52
N PRO A 50 -2.95 -2.60 -2.22
CA PRO A 50 -3.54 -2.96 -3.52
C PRO A 50 -5.05 -3.19 -3.41
N GLY A 51 -5.82 -2.61 -4.33
CA GLY A 51 -7.28 -2.75 -4.36
C GLY A 51 -8.05 -1.72 -3.53
N VAL A 52 -7.38 -0.83 -2.81
CA VAL A 52 -8.04 0.21 -2.00
C VAL A 52 -8.69 1.27 -2.89
N THR A 53 -9.89 1.70 -2.51
CA THR A 53 -10.58 2.86 -3.08
C THR A 53 -10.79 3.90 -1.99
N ILE A 54 -10.30 5.12 -2.23
CA ILE A 54 -10.51 6.31 -1.41
C ILE A 54 -11.54 7.17 -2.14
N GLY A 55 -12.65 7.48 -1.48
CA GLY A 55 -13.72 8.30 -2.05
C GLY A 55 -13.39 9.80 -2.03
N ASP A 56 -14.23 10.61 -2.67
CA ASP A 56 -14.07 12.06 -2.69
C ASP A 56 -14.09 12.67 -1.27
N ASN A 57 -13.41 13.81 -1.09
CA ASN A 57 -13.41 14.62 0.14
C ASN A 57 -12.89 13.87 1.39
N CYS A 58 -12.09 12.81 1.21
CA CYS A 58 -11.56 12.02 2.33
C CYS A 58 -10.30 12.67 2.94
N VAL A 59 -10.22 12.63 4.27
CA VAL A 59 -9.06 13.08 5.05
C VAL A 59 -8.49 11.87 5.78
N ILE A 60 -7.32 11.37 5.36
CA ILE A 60 -6.61 10.28 6.02
C ILE A 60 -5.40 10.88 6.74
N GLY A 61 -5.59 11.20 8.02
CA GLY A 61 -4.51 11.71 8.87
C GLY A 61 -3.49 10.63 9.20
N ASN A 62 -2.24 11.05 9.42
CA ASN A 62 -1.19 10.18 9.95
C ASN A 62 -1.03 10.42 11.45
N GLU A 63 -0.94 9.34 12.21
CA GLU A 63 -0.54 9.40 13.61
C GLU A 63 0.99 9.24 13.69
N VAL A 64 1.69 10.35 13.88
CA VAL A 64 3.07 10.30 14.38
C VAL A 64 2.96 10.21 15.91
N PRO A 65 3.42 9.13 16.58
CA PRO A 65 3.51 9.14 18.03
C PRO A 65 4.43 10.28 18.45
N HIS A 66 3.90 11.16 19.31
CA HIS A 66 4.55 12.32 19.90
C HIS A 66 6.08 12.16 20.06
N ALA A 67 6.87 12.80 19.21
CA ALA A 67 8.14 13.33 19.68
C ALA A 67 7.77 14.49 20.59
N ARG A 68 7.93 14.31 21.92
CA ARG A 68 7.78 15.40 22.88
C ARG A 68 8.60 16.58 22.36
N ARG A 69 7.94 17.71 22.07
CA ARG A 69 8.65 18.97 21.85
C ARG A 69 9.32 19.34 23.17
N SER A 70 10.63 19.10 23.27
CA SER A 70 11.46 19.91 24.15
C SER A 70 11.52 21.31 23.55
N SER A 71 10.94 22.27 24.27
CA SER A 71 11.15 23.73 24.19
C SER A 71 10.98 24.44 22.83
N GLN A 72 9.82 25.09 22.65
CA GLN A 72 9.66 26.48 22.15
C GLN A 72 8.32 26.96 22.76
N ALA A 73 8.32 27.72 23.86
CA ALA A 73 8.42 29.19 23.94
C ALA A 73 7.28 29.87 23.14
N ASP A 74 6.29 30.33 23.92
CA ASP A 74 5.16 31.27 23.70
C ASP A 74 4.38 31.25 22.38
#